data_AF-A0A2M8Q744-F1
#
_entry.id   AF-A0A2M8Q744-F1
#
_cell.length_a   1.000
_cell.length_b   1.000
_cell.length_c   1.000
_cell.angle_alpha   90.00
_cell.angle_beta   90.00
_cell.angle_gamma   90.00
#
_symmetry.space_group_name_H-M   'P 1'
#
loop_
_entity.id
_entity.type
_entity.pdbx_description
1 polymer ?
#
loop_
_entity_poly.entity_id
_entity_poly.type
_entity_poly.pdbx_seq_one_letter_code
_entity_poly.pdbx_strand_id
1 'polypeptide(L)'
;MARYFAAHGWKDILIAFPANIREIHKINELAQRVHLHLLVENATTAAYLAEHLVAPVDVWIEVDAGYRRSGVQWDGAELTTLAQQIGECERMKLRGLLTHDGGTYAARSKAQIVDAYTLTAQRLAAARRRLQSHGFEHLE
;
A
#
# COMPACT_ATOMS: atom_id res chain seq x y z
N MET A 1 -7.65 15.03 6.28
CA MET A 1 -6.66 14.77 7.34
C MET A 1 -5.24 15.06 6.90
N ALA A 2 -4.69 14.41 5.86
CA ALA A 2 -3.31 14.65 5.42
C ALA A 2 -2.95 16.12 5.14
N ARG A 3 -3.83 16.90 4.48
CA ARG A 3 -3.64 18.36 4.29
C ARG A 3 -3.50 19.15 5.60
N TYR A 4 -4.16 18.72 6.67
CA TYR A 4 -4.02 19.35 7.99
C TYR A 4 -2.60 19.13 8.53
N PHE A 5 -2.09 17.90 8.50
CA PHE A 5 -0.72 17.60 8.93
C PHE A 5 0.32 18.33 8.07
N ALA A 6 0.12 18.36 6.75
CA ALA A 6 1.00 19.10 5.83
C ALA A 6 1.04 20.61 6.12
N ALA A 7 -0.10 21.21 6.50
CA ALA A 7 -0.17 22.61 6.90
C ALA A 7 0.58 22.88 8.23
N HIS A 8 0.81 21.86 9.04
CA HIS A 8 1.56 21.92 10.31
C HIS A 8 2.99 21.37 10.17
N GLY A 9 3.54 21.39 8.96
CA GLY A 9 4.95 21.11 8.72
C GLY A 9 5.32 19.64 8.51
N TRP A 10 4.36 18.71 8.52
CA TRP A 10 4.63 17.31 8.19
C TRP A 10 4.98 17.19 6.70
N LYS A 11 6.07 16.48 6.40
CA LYS A 11 6.65 16.40 5.04
C LYS A 11 6.60 15.02 4.40
N ASP A 12 6.37 13.98 5.19
CA ASP A 12 6.27 12.60 4.76
C ASP A 12 4.97 12.04 5.34
N ILE A 13 4.05 11.66 4.45
CA ILE A 13 2.70 11.28 4.83
C ILE A 13 2.24 10.07 4.02
N LEU A 14 1.90 8.99 4.71
CA LEU A 14 1.15 7.87 4.17
C LEU A 14 -0.34 8.02 4.43
N ILE A 15 -1.14 7.95 3.37
CA ILE A 15 -2.59 7.75 3.47
C ILE A 15 -2.85 6.24 3.55
N ALA A 16 -2.93 5.71 4.77
CA ALA A 16 -3.01 4.27 5.06
C ALA A 16 -4.43 3.67 4.91
N PHE A 17 -5.09 3.96 3.79
CA PHE A 17 -6.34 3.33 3.35
C PHE A 17 -6.42 3.44 1.81
N PRO A 18 -7.21 2.59 1.13
CA PRO A 18 -7.25 2.55 -0.33
C PRO A 18 -7.45 3.93 -0.97
N ALA A 19 -6.59 4.25 -1.93
CA ALA A 19 -6.61 5.52 -2.61
C ALA A 19 -7.97 5.77 -3.27
N ASN A 20 -8.64 6.86 -2.86
CA ASN A 20 -9.92 7.23 -3.43
C ASN A 20 -9.71 8.05 -4.71
N ILE A 21 -10.00 7.45 -5.87
CA ILE A 21 -9.87 8.09 -7.18
C ILE A 21 -10.66 9.39 -7.31
N ARG A 22 -11.76 9.56 -6.56
CA ARG A 22 -12.57 10.79 -6.55
C ARG A 22 -11.86 11.98 -5.90
N GLU A 23 -10.74 11.74 -5.23
CA GLU A 23 -9.93 12.73 -4.54
C GLU A 23 -8.67 13.11 -5.32
N ILE A 24 -8.57 12.74 -6.61
CA ILE A 24 -7.37 12.91 -7.43
C ILE A 24 -6.83 14.34 -7.44
N HIS A 25 -7.70 15.35 -7.49
CA HIS A 25 -7.28 16.76 -7.40
C HIS A 25 -6.59 17.08 -6.07
N LYS A 26 -7.12 16.56 -4.95
CA LYS A 26 -6.54 16.77 -3.61
C LYS A 26 -5.27 15.95 -3.41
N ILE A 27 -5.20 14.75 -4.00
CA ILE A 27 -4.00 13.91 -4.03
C ILE A 27 -2.87 14.67 -4.75
N ASN A 28 -3.15 15.17 -5.95
CA ASN A 28 -2.19 15.94 -6.76
C ASN A 28 -1.73 17.21 -6.05
N GLU A 29 -2.64 18.00 -5.48
CA GLU A 29 -2.30 19.20 -4.69
C GLU A 29 -1.37 18.86 -3.52
N LEU A 30 -1.66 17.76 -2.81
CA LEU A 30 -0.88 17.34 -1.65
C LEU A 30 0.50 16.79 -2.06
N ALA A 31 0.57 15.97 -3.11
CA ALA A 31 1.81 15.37 -3.63
C ALA A 31 2.82 16.43 -4.11
N GLN A 32 2.35 17.61 -4.52
CA GLN A 32 3.24 18.74 -4.84
C GLN A 32 3.86 19.41 -3.62
N ARG A 33 3.33 19.15 -2.41
CA ARG A 33 3.68 19.88 -1.18
C ARG A 33 4.46 19.02 -0.17
N VAL A 34 4.27 17.71 -0.21
CA VAL A 34 4.87 16.73 0.69
C VAL A 34 5.28 15.48 -0.09
N HIS A 35 6.18 14.70 0.48
CA HIS A 35 6.40 13.32 0.05
C HIS A 35 5.16 12.50 0.43
N LEU A 36 4.34 12.20 -0.57
CA LEU A 36 3.06 11.54 -0.39
C LEU A 36 3.18 10.05 -0.73
N HIS A 37 2.74 9.22 0.21
CA HIS A 37 2.56 7.79 0.00
C HIS A 37 1.07 7.46 -0.10
N LEU A 38 0.71 6.66 -1.11
CA LEU A 38 -0.65 6.16 -1.34
C LEU A 38 -0.70 4.65 -1.17
N LEU A 39 -1.86 4.15 -0.75
CA LEU A 39 -2.12 2.73 -0.61
C LEU A 39 -3.05 2.27 -1.74
N VAL A 40 -2.67 1.22 -2.48
CA VAL A 40 -3.40 0.69 -3.63
C VAL A 40 -3.67 -0.79 -3.44
N GLU A 41 -4.85 -1.26 -3.85
CA GLU A 41 -5.29 -2.65 -3.66
C GLU A 41 -5.92 -3.28 -4.90
N ASN A 42 -6.00 -2.57 -6.03
CA ASN A 42 -6.59 -3.12 -7.26
C ASN A 42 -6.07 -2.41 -8.52
N ALA A 43 -6.14 -3.14 -9.64
CA ALA A 43 -5.68 -2.67 -10.96
C ALA A 43 -6.43 -1.44 -11.48
N THR A 44 -7.73 -1.32 -11.18
CA THR A 44 -8.55 -0.17 -11.61
C THR A 44 -8.04 1.13 -11.00
N THR A 45 -7.71 1.11 -9.71
CA THR A 45 -7.18 2.28 -8.98
C THR A 45 -5.77 2.62 -9.49
N ALA A 46 -4.91 1.62 -9.69
CA ALA A 46 -3.58 1.85 -10.26
C ALA A 46 -3.64 2.48 -11.67
N ALA A 47 -4.55 2.00 -12.53
CA ALA A 47 -4.74 2.52 -13.89
C ALA A 47 -5.18 3.98 -13.85
N TYR A 48 -6.19 4.27 -13.02
CA TYR A 48 -6.70 5.62 -12.87
C TYR A 48 -5.63 6.60 -12.36
N LEU A 49 -4.85 6.19 -11.36
CA LEU A 49 -3.73 6.99 -10.84
C LEU A 49 -2.65 7.21 -11.90
N ALA A 50 -2.29 6.19 -12.68
CA ALA A 50 -1.28 6.31 -13.73
C ALA A 50 -1.63 7.40 -14.75
N GLU A 51 -2.91 7.47 -15.14
CA GLU A 51 -3.43 8.45 -16.09
C GLU A 51 -3.54 9.87 -15.48
N HIS A 52 -4.00 9.98 -14.23
CA HIS A 52 -4.45 11.27 -13.67
C HIS A 52 -3.52 11.91 -12.63
N LEU A 53 -2.49 11.21 -12.14
CA LEU A 53 -1.48 11.83 -11.30
C LEU A 53 -0.76 12.94 -12.08
N VAL A 54 -0.37 14.03 -11.43
CA VAL A 54 0.42 15.11 -12.06
C VAL A 54 1.71 15.41 -11.31
N ALA A 55 1.89 14.77 -10.15
CA ALA A 55 3.07 14.85 -9.30
C ALA A 55 3.45 13.43 -8.86
N PRO A 56 4.75 13.18 -8.59
CA PRO A 56 5.20 11.85 -8.18
C PRO A 56 4.66 11.48 -6.80
N VAL A 57 4.33 10.21 -6.64
CA VAL A 57 3.92 9.61 -5.36
C VAL A 57 4.64 8.29 -5.15
N ASP A 58 4.83 7.96 -3.89
CA ASP A 58 5.22 6.62 -3.50
C ASP A 58 3.96 5.76 -3.30
N VAL A 59 4.01 4.51 -3.71
CA VAL A 59 2.86 3.58 -3.65
C VAL A 59 3.21 2.36 -2.82
N TRP A 60 2.29 2.01 -1.93
CA TRP A 60 2.27 0.76 -1.20
C TRP A 60 1.14 -0.11 -1.74
N ILE A 61 1.38 -1.40 -1.87
CA ILE A 61 0.29 -2.35 -2.13
C ILE A 61 -0.26 -2.82 -0.79
N GLU A 62 -1.56 -2.62 -0.55
CA GLU A 62 -2.24 -3.25 0.59
C GLU A 62 -2.37 -4.74 0.33
N VAL A 63 -1.88 -5.55 1.26
CA VAL A 63 -1.91 -7.01 1.18
C VAL A 63 -2.83 -7.54 2.26
N ASP A 64 -3.83 -8.33 1.86
CA ASP A 64 -4.58 -9.16 2.78
C ASP A 64 -3.74 -10.39 3.16
N ALA A 65 -3.17 -10.34 4.36
CA ALA A 65 -2.42 -11.44 4.96
C ALA A 65 -3.30 -12.33 5.85
N GLY A 66 -4.62 -12.22 5.79
CA GLY A 66 -5.56 -13.07 6.51
C GLY A 66 -6.67 -12.33 7.28
N TYR A 67 -6.63 -11.00 7.33
CA TYR A 67 -7.66 -10.21 8.02
C TYR A 67 -8.97 -10.12 7.22
N ARG A 68 -8.91 -10.23 5.88
CA ARG A 68 -10.08 -10.26 4.98
C ARG A 68 -10.99 -9.04 5.06
N ARG A 69 -10.38 -7.85 5.16
CA ARG A 69 -11.09 -6.56 5.10
C ARG A 69 -10.88 -5.84 3.77
N SER A 70 -9.63 -5.66 3.40
CA SER A 70 -9.12 -4.93 2.23
C SER A 70 -7.75 -5.50 1.85
N GLY A 71 -7.24 -5.13 0.68
CA GLY A 71 -5.96 -5.58 0.17
C GLY A 71 -6.03 -6.77 -0.79
N VAL A 72 -4.97 -6.89 -1.59
CA VAL A 72 -4.75 -8.00 -2.52
C VAL A 72 -4.35 -9.25 -1.73
N GLN A 73 -4.85 -10.42 -2.13
CA GLN A 73 -4.43 -11.68 -1.51
C GLN A 73 -2.91 -11.87 -1.61
N TRP A 74 -2.26 -12.15 -0.48
CA TRP A 74 -0.79 -12.27 -0.36
C TRP A 74 -0.17 -13.32 -1.28
N ASP A 75 -0.93 -14.35 -1.66
CA ASP A 75 -0.53 -15.45 -2.54
C ASP A 75 -1.23 -15.43 -3.90
N GLY A 76 -1.97 -14.36 -4.23
CA GLY A 76 -2.64 -14.17 -5.51
C GLY A 76 -1.71 -13.73 -6.64
N ALA A 77 -2.03 -14.12 -7.88
CA ALA A 77 -1.33 -13.61 -9.08
C ALA A 77 -1.54 -12.11 -9.28
N GLU A 78 -2.69 -11.60 -8.82
CA GLU A 78 -3.08 -10.18 -8.86
C GLU A 78 -2.04 -9.26 -8.20
N LEU A 79 -1.34 -9.73 -7.16
CA LEU A 79 -0.29 -8.96 -6.49
C LEU A 79 0.85 -8.61 -7.46
N THR A 80 1.31 -9.60 -8.23
CA THR A 80 2.38 -9.41 -9.21
C THR A 80 1.91 -8.50 -10.34
N THR A 81 0.70 -8.72 -10.87
CA THR A 81 0.11 -7.89 -11.92
C THR A 81 -0.02 -6.43 -11.49
N LEU A 82 -0.49 -6.19 -10.26
CA LEU A 82 -0.61 -4.84 -9.71
C LEU A 82 0.75 -4.17 -9.53
N ALA A 83 1.76 -4.90 -9.05
CA ALA A 83 3.12 -4.38 -8.90
C ALA A 83 3.72 -3.98 -10.26
N GLN A 84 3.55 -4.80 -11.30
CA GLN A 84 3.95 -4.52 -12.68
C GLN A 84 3.30 -3.24 -13.21
N GLN A 85 1.98 -3.15 -13.09
CA GLN A 85 1.24 -1.97 -13.53
C GLN A 85 1.66 -0.69 -12.81
N ILE A 86 1.98 -0.77 -11.50
CA ILE A 86 2.52 0.38 -10.76
C ILE A 86 3.91 0.75 -11.29
N GLY A 87 4.78 -0.24 -11.52
CA GLY A 87 6.15 -0.04 -12.00
C GLY A 87 6.26 0.54 -13.42
N GLU A 88 5.22 0.41 -14.24
CA GLU A 88 5.15 1.00 -15.59
C GLU A 88 4.87 2.51 -15.57
N CYS A 89 4.43 3.08 -14.44
CA CYS A 89 4.10 4.49 -14.34
C CYS A 89 5.25 5.32 -13.75
N GLU A 90 5.83 6.24 -14.52
CA GLU A 90 6.93 7.11 -14.07
C GLU A 90 6.58 7.99 -12.85
N ARG A 91 5.29 8.28 -12.64
CA ARG A 91 4.82 9.09 -11.51
C ARG A 91 4.52 8.27 -10.25
N MET A 92 4.61 6.95 -10.33
CA MET A 92 4.43 6.06 -9.19
C MET A 92 5.72 5.29 -8.91
N LYS A 93 6.17 5.32 -7.67
CA LYS A 93 7.25 4.45 -7.22
C LYS A 93 6.71 3.41 -6.27
N LEU A 94 6.75 2.14 -6.65
CA LEU A 94 6.42 1.05 -5.72
C LEU A 94 7.44 1.02 -4.58
N ARG A 95 6.99 1.23 -3.35
CA ARG A 95 7.85 1.25 -2.15
C ARG A 95 7.88 -0.06 -1.41
N GLY A 96 6.74 -0.72 -1.29
CA GLY A 96 6.65 -1.90 -0.46
C GLY A 96 5.24 -2.43 -0.31
N LEU A 97 5.12 -3.33 0.64
CA LEU A 97 3.86 -3.99 0.97
C LEU A 97 3.42 -3.55 2.36
N LEU A 98 2.12 -3.31 2.52
CA LEU A 98 1.53 -2.92 3.79
C LEU A 98 0.36 -3.85 4.11
N THR A 99 0.25 -4.26 5.38
CA THR A 99 -0.92 -5.00 5.87
C THR A 99 -1.36 -4.46 7.21
N HIS A 100 -2.66 -4.53 7.48
CA HIS A 100 -3.23 -4.21 8.78
C HIS A 100 -4.02 -5.42 9.30
N ASP A 101 -3.44 -6.15 10.26
CA ASP A 101 -4.12 -7.27 10.91
C ASP A 101 -4.94 -6.79 12.12
N GLY A 102 -6.13 -6.27 11.83
CA GLY A 102 -7.12 -5.94 12.85
C GLY A 102 -7.71 -7.17 13.56
N GLY A 103 -7.42 -8.39 13.13
CA GLY A 103 -7.89 -9.61 13.80
C GLY A 103 -7.34 -9.73 15.23
N THR A 104 -6.18 -9.13 15.48
CA THR A 104 -5.52 -9.11 16.80
C THR A 104 -6.35 -8.43 17.89
N TYR A 105 -7.26 -7.50 17.57
CA TYR A 105 -8.14 -6.86 18.56
C TYR A 105 -9.13 -7.84 19.22
N ALA A 106 -9.44 -8.96 18.56
CA ALA A 106 -10.32 -9.99 19.10
C ALA A 106 -9.58 -11.01 19.99
N ALA A 107 -8.24 -11.02 19.98
CA ALA A 107 -7.44 -11.96 20.75
C ALA A 107 -7.71 -11.80 22.26
N ARG A 108 -7.66 -12.91 22.98
CA ARG A 108 -7.90 -13.01 24.42
C ARG A 108 -6.67 -13.43 25.21
N SER A 109 -5.54 -13.65 24.53
CA SER A 109 -4.27 -13.96 25.17
C SER A 109 -3.09 -13.43 24.36
N LYS A 110 -1.96 -13.24 25.05
CA LYS A 110 -0.68 -12.91 24.41
C LYS A 110 -0.27 -13.96 23.38
N ALA A 111 -0.52 -15.24 23.65
CA ALA A 111 -0.19 -16.33 22.72
C ALA A 111 -0.93 -16.16 21.39
N GLN A 112 -2.23 -15.87 21.42
CA GLN A 112 -3.02 -15.63 20.21
C GLN A 112 -2.51 -14.42 19.40
N ILE A 113 -2.09 -13.35 20.08
CA ILE A 113 -1.50 -12.18 19.41
C ILE A 113 -0.18 -12.56 18.71
N VAL A 114 0.68 -13.33 19.38
CA VAL A 114 1.95 -13.80 18.82
C VAL A 114 1.74 -14.73 17.63
N ASP A 115 0.77 -15.64 17.71
CA ASP A 115 0.43 -16.55 16.62
C ASP A 115 -0.08 -15.80 15.39
N ALA A 116 -1.00 -14.85 15.57
CA ALA A 116 -1.52 -14.00 14.50
C ALA A 116 -0.40 -13.15 13.86
N TYR A 117 0.43 -12.49 14.67
CA TYR A 117 1.59 -11.74 14.19
C TYR A 117 2.52 -12.62 13.35
N THR A 118 2.86 -13.80 13.85
CA THR A 118 3.80 -14.72 13.19
C THR A 118 3.27 -15.13 11.82
N LEU A 119 1.98 -15.50 11.75
CA LEU A 119 1.33 -15.87 10.50
C LEU A 119 1.29 -14.70 9.50
N THR A 120 0.87 -13.52 9.95
CA THR A 120 0.77 -12.31 9.12
C THR A 120 2.15 -11.91 8.58
N ALA A 121 3.19 -11.92 9.41
CA ALA A 121 4.56 -11.62 9.00
C ALA A 121 5.11 -12.63 7.99
N GLN A 122 4.85 -13.92 8.17
CA GLN A 122 5.26 -14.97 7.23
C GLN A 122 4.63 -14.78 5.85
N ARG A 123 3.33 -14.46 5.81
CA ARG A 123 2.59 -14.23 4.56
C ARG A 123 3.08 -12.97 3.84
N LEU A 124 3.27 -11.87 4.55
CA LEU A 124 3.82 -10.64 3.98
C LEU A 124 5.24 -10.84 3.44
N ALA A 125 6.08 -11.59 4.16
CA ALA A 125 7.43 -11.93 3.69
C ALA A 125 7.40 -12.83 2.43
N ALA A 126 6.44 -13.74 2.33
CA ALA A 126 6.25 -14.55 1.13
C ALA A 126 5.79 -13.72 -0.07
N ALA A 127 4.84 -12.80 0.13
CA ALA A 127 4.40 -11.84 -0.87
C ALA A 127 5.57 -10.98 -1.38
N ARG A 128 6.41 -10.46 -0.48
CA ARG A 128 7.61 -9.69 -0.85
C ARG A 128 8.60 -10.51 -1.67
N ARG A 129 8.91 -11.75 -1.26
CA ARG A 129 9.82 -12.65 -2.01
C ARG A 129 9.30 -12.93 -3.41
N ARG A 130 7.98 -13.07 -3.58
CA ARG A 130 7.37 -13.25 -4.90
C ARG A 130 7.61 -12.04 -5.79
N LEU A 131 7.44 -10.82 -5.28
CA LEU A 131 7.71 -9.62 -6.09
C LEU A 131 9.20 -9.46 -6.41
N GLN A 132 10.09 -9.81 -5.47
CA GLN A 132 11.53 -9.82 -5.72
C GLN A 132 11.93 -10.77 -6.86
N SER A 133 11.29 -11.95 -6.97
CA SER A 133 11.55 -12.86 -8.09
C SER A 133 11.04 -12.34 -9.45
N HIS A 134 10.30 -11.24 -9.46
CA HIS A 134 9.81 -10.55 -10.67
C HIS A 134 10.52 -9.21 -10.92
N GLY A 135 11.67 -8.97 -10.26
CA GLY A 135 12.50 -7.79 -10.49
C GLY A 135 12.17 -6.57 -9.60
N PHE A 136 11.23 -6.69 -8.67
CA PHE A 136 11.00 -5.64 -7.67
C PHE A 136 11.99 -5.76 -6.52
N GLU A 137 13.16 -5.20 -6.72
CA GLU A 137 14.23 -5.15 -5.73
C GLU A 137 14.00 -4.02 -4.70
N HIS A 138 14.55 -4.17 -3.51
CA HIS A 138 14.51 -3.15 -2.44
C HIS A 138 13.11 -2.75 -1.94
N LEU A 139 12.11 -3.64 -2.05
CA LEU A 139 10.81 -3.44 -1.41
C LEU A 139 10.92 -3.44 0.12
N GLU A 140 10.27 -2.45 0.73
CA GLU A 140 10.03 -2.37 2.17
C GLU A 140 8.99 -3.42 2.62
#